data_AF-A0A258CUR9-F1
#
_entry.id   AF-A0A258CUR9-F1
#
_cell.length_a   1.000
_cell.length_b   1.000
_cell.length_c   1.000
_cell.angle_alpha   90.00
_cell.angle_beta   90.00
_cell.angle_gamma   90.00
#
_symmetry.space_group_name_H-M   'P 1'
#
loop_
_entity.id
_entity.type
_entity.pdbx_description
1 polymer ?
#
loop_
_entity_poly.entity_id
_entity_poly.type
_entity_poly.pdbx_seq_one_letter_code
_entity_poly.pdbx_strand_id
1 'polypeptide(L)'
;MFHDAETPRPARRGDRPYEFVLKSPASEGGALTGFMLVIEGRITGFADGAAIHCWSESAEHRPTCLYGVSIDRVAFENERGAMLAEWPM
;
A
#
# COMPACT_ATOMS: atom_id res chain seq x y z
N MET A 1 -12.66 -10.99 -2.29
CA MET A 1 -12.77 -11.66 -3.60
C MET A 1 -11.38 -12.12 -3.95
N PHE A 2 -11.17 -13.44 -4.05
CA PHE A 2 -9.88 -14.02 -4.44
C PHE A 2 -9.63 -13.70 -5.91
N HIS A 3 -8.39 -13.41 -6.30
CA HIS A 3 -8.05 -12.99 -7.67
C HIS A 3 -8.46 -14.08 -8.67
N ASP A 4 -9.43 -13.77 -9.53
CA ASP A 4 -9.95 -14.68 -10.55
C ASP A 4 -8.94 -14.94 -11.67
N ALA A 5 -9.01 -16.14 -12.24
CA ALA A 5 -8.11 -16.65 -13.28
C ALA A 5 -8.08 -15.81 -14.58
N GLU A 6 -8.97 -14.83 -14.73
CA GLU A 6 -9.09 -13.96 -15.91
C GLU A 6 -8.38 -12.59 -15.81
N THR A 7 -7.78 -12.21 -14.68
CA THR A 7 -7.05 -10.92 -14.58
C THR A 7 -5.81 -10.90 -15.51
N PRO A 8 -5.58 -9.83 -16.30
CA PRO A 8 -4.43 -9.73 -17.20
C PRO A 8 -3.11 -10.00 -16.48
N ARG A 9 -2.25 -10.84 -17.07
CA ARG A 9 -0.95 -11.27 -16.49
C ARG A 9 -0.05 -10.13 -15.94
N PRO A 10 -0.04 -8.90 -16.50
CA PRO A 10 0.76 -7.80 -15.94
C PRO A 10 0.26 -7.28 -14.59
N ALA A 11 -1.03 -7.43 -14.27
CA ALA A 11 -1.63 -7.00 -13.01
C ALA A 11 -1.38 -8.01 -11.87
N ARG A 12 -0.89 -9.21 -12.19
CA ARG A 12 -0.54 -10.22 -11.18
C ARG A 12 0.89 -10.00 -10.70
N ARG A 13 1.04 -9.26 -9.60
CA ARG A 13 2.35 -9.02 -8.98
C ARG A 13 2.94 -10.28 -8.33
N GLY A 14 2.10 -11.27 -7.99
CA GLY A 14 2.52 -12.49 -7.29
C GLY A 14 3.29 -12.15 -6.02
N ASP A 15 4.41 -12.84 -5.79
CA ASP A 15 5.27 -12.64 -4.61
C ASP A 15 6.39 -11.60 -4.82
N ARG A 16 6.38 -10.83 -5.91
CA ARG A 16 7.46 -9.85 -6.16
C ARG A 16 7.34 -8.66 -5.20
N PRO A 17 8.43 -8.13 -4.62
CA PRO A 17 8.42 -6.93 -3.77
C PRO A 17 8.31 -5.62 -4.58
N TYR A 18 7.82 -4.54 -3.96
CA TYR A 18 7.83 -3.19 -4.56
C TYR A 18 9.26 -2.65 -4.51
N GLU A 19 9.85 -2.38 -5.67
CA GLU A 19 11.27 -2.07 -5.78
C GLU A 19 11.48 -0.91 -6.75
N PHE A 20 12.20 0.12 -6.27
CA PHE A 20 12.63 1.25 -7.06
C PHE A 20 14.11 1.51 -6.80
N VAL A 21 14.90 1.63 -7.87
CA VAL A 21 16.34 1.89 -7.78
C VAL A 21 16.61 3.28 -8.35
N LEU A 22 17.04 4.20 -7.49
CA LEU A 22 17.49 5.52 -7.90
C LEU A 22 19.02 5.57 -7.92
N LYS A 23 19.58 6.04 -9.04
CA LYS A 23 21.01 6.37 -9.08
C LYS A 23 21.23 7.70 -8.37
N SER A 24 22.13 7.72 -7.39
CA SER A 24 22.56 8.97 -6.74
C SER A 24 23.24 9.87 -7.79
N PRO A 25 22.91 11.18 -7.84
CA PRO A 25 23.66 12.11 -8.65
C PRO A 25 25.12 12.18 -8.16
N ALA A 26 26.04 12.49 -9.08
CA ALA A 26 27.48 12.57 -8.79
C ALA A 26 27.90 13.85 -8.05
N SER A 27 27.01 14.86 -7.99
CA SER A 27 27.26 16.14 -7.33
C SER A 27 26.72 16.18 -5.89
N GLU A 28 27.35 17.01 -5.04
CA GLU A 28 27.22 17.13 -3.57
C GLU A 28 25.80 17.31 -2.98
N GLY A 29 24.75 17.39 -3.79
CA GLY A 29 23.36 17.34 -3.35
C GLY A 29 22.90 15.91 -3.18
N GLY A 30 23.26 15.31 -2.04
CA GLY A 30 23.13 13.89 -1.68
C GLY A 30 21.88 13.14 -2.15
N ALA A 31 22.00 11.81 -2.20
CA ALA A 31 20.89 10.89 -2.51
C ALA A 31 19.62 11.25 -1.73
N LEU A 32 18.44 10.95 -2.30
CA LEU A 32 17.16 11.08 -1.59
C LEU A 32 17.31 10.54 -0.16
N THR A 33 17.09 11.42 0.82
CA THR A 33 17.23 11.10 2.25
C THR A 33 16.06 10.30 2.79
N GLY A 34 14.96 10.30 2.05
CA GLY A 34 13.74 9.59 2.37
C GLY A 34 12.84 9.43 1.15
N PHE A 35 11.88 8.53 1.29
CA PHE A 35 10.76 8.37 0.38
C PHE A 35 9.50 8.17 1.22
N MET A 36 8.36 8.52 0.65
CA MET A 36 7.05 8.24 1.20
C MET A 36 6.45 7.05 0.46
N LEU A 37 5.98 6.06 1.22
CA LEU A 37 5.14 4.99 0.71
C LEU A 37 3.69 5.47 0.67
N VAL A 38 3.12 5.50 -0.52
CA VAL A 38 1.71 5.83 -0.76
C VAL A 38 0.97 4.54 -1.07
N ILE A 39 -0.09 4.28 -0.30
CA ILE A 39 -1.01 3.17 -0.51
C ILE A 39 -2.40 3.78 -0.65
N GLU A 40 -2.99 3.63 -1.82
CA GLU A 40 -4.33 4.10 -2.11
C GLU A 40 -5.24 2.90 -2.39
N GLY A 41 -6.49 3.04 -1.97
CA GLY A 41 -7.46 1.96 -2.08
C GLY A 41 -8.79 2.34 -1.47
N ARG A 42 -9.63 1.33 -1.30
CA ARG A 42 -10.99 1.47 -0.76
C ARG A 42 -11.20 0.52 0.40
N ILE A 43 -11.96 0.95 1.39
CA ILE A 43 -12.44 0.07 2.46
C ILE A 43 -13.46 -0.91 1.85
N THR A 44 -13.32 -2.19 2.17
CA THR A 44 -14.16 -3.27 1.66
C THR A 44 -14.62 -4.20 2.78
N GLY A 45 -15.72 -4.91 2.56
CA GLY A 45 -16.22 -5.91 3.51
C GLY A 45 -15.31 -7.15 3.63
N PHE A 46 -15.18 -7.66 4.86
CA PHE A 46 -14.79 -9.04 5.14
C PHE A 46 -15.87 -10.03 4.66
N ALA A 47 -15.58 -11.33 4.74
CA ALA A 47 -16.50 -12.38 4.28
C ALA A 47 -17.85 -12.41 5.03
N ASP A 48 -17.89 -11.86 6.25
CA ASP A 48 -19.10 -11.69 7.07
C ASP A 48 -19.87 -10.40 6.77
N GLY A 49 -19.41 -9.60 5.80
CA GLY A 49 -20.04 -8.36 5.34
C GLY A 49 -19.69 -7.12 6.15
N ALA A 50 -19.06 -7.25 7.33
CA ALA A 50 -18.56 -6.10 8.07
C ALA A 50 -17.30 -5.55 7.39
N ALA A 51 -17.10 -4.23 7.38
CA ALA A 51 -15.87 -3.63 6.82
C ALA A 51 -14.77 -3.42 7.87
N ILE A 52 -15.15 -3.40 9.15
CA ILE A 52 -14.27 -3.07 10.27
C ILE A 52 -14.62 -4.00 11.43
N HIS A 53 -13.60 -4.67 11.97
CA HIS A 53 -13.70 -5.49 13.18
C HIS A 53 -12.87 -4.86 14.28
N CYS A 54 -13.50 -4.49 15.38
CA CYS A 54 -12.83 -3.89 16.53
C CYS A 54 -12.90 -4.81 17.74
N TRP A 55 -11.80 -4.91 18.47
CA TRP A 55 -11.73 -5.66 19.72
C TRP A 55 -11.05 -4.83 20.81
N SER A 56 -11.57 -4.92 22.02
CA SER A 56 -10.92 -4.43 23.23
C SER A 56 -11.11 -5.45 24.36
N GLU A 57 -10.18 -5.47 25.30
CA GLU A 57 -10.27 -6.33 26.49
C GLU A 57 -11.42 -5.90 27.42
N SER A 58 -11.71 -4.59 27.49
CA SER A 58 -12.85 -4.03 28.23
C SER A 58 -13.32 -2.71 27.60
N ALA A 59 -14.43 -2.15 28.12
CA ALA A 59 -15.01 -0.90 27.64
C ALA A 59 -14.12 0.34 27.89
N GLU A 60 -13.25 0.28 28.90
CA GLU A 60 -12.34 1.37 29.25
C GLU A 60 -11.08 1.40 28.36
N HIS A 61 -10.81 0.32 27.61
CA HIS A 61 -9.67 0.24 26.72
C HIS A 61 -10.04 0.70 25.31
N ARG A 62 -9.18 1.54 24.71
CA ARG A 62 -9.31 1.90 23.30
C ARG A 62 -9.20 0.63 22.44
N PRO A 63 -10.17 0.35 21.55
CA PRO A 63 -10.15 -0.86 20.75
C PRO A 63 -9.07 -0.82 19.67
N THR A 64 -8.55 -2.00 19.34
CA THR A 64 -7.77 -2.22 18.12
C THR A 64 -8.73 -2.65 17.02
N CYS A 65 -8.69 -1.97 15.89
CA CYS A 65 -9.59 -2.23 14.77
C CYS A 65 -8.82 -2.73 13.56
N LEU A 66 -9.34 -3.78 12.93
CA LEU A 66 -8.89 -4.31 11.66
C LEU A 66 -9.85 -3.83 10.55
N TYR A 67 -9.28 -3.32 9.47
CA TYR A 67 -10.02 -2.80 8.33
C TYR A 67 -9.83 -3.73 7.13
N GLY A 68 -10.94 -4.12 6.50
CA GLY A 68 -10.90 -4.77 5.19
C GLY A 68 -10.59 -3.71 4.14
N VAL A 69 -9.56 -3.91 3.32
CA VAL A 69 -9.19 -2.96 2.26
C VAL A 69 -8.88 -3.69 0.96
N SER A 70 -9.29 -3.06 -0.14
CA SER A 70 -8.79 -3.36 -1.48
C SER A 70 -7.80 -2.26 -1.86
N ILE A 71 -6.55 -2.63 -2.11
CA ILE A 71 -5.53 -1.69 -2.58
C ILE A 71 -5.70 -1.53 -4.08
N ASP A 72 -5.75 -0.29 -4.54
CA ASP A 72 -5.88 0.05 -5.96
C ASP A 72 -4.52 0.52 -6.54
N ARG A 73 -3.67 1.15 -5.70
CA ARG A 73 -2.38 1.71 -6.12
C ARG A 73 -1.35 1.70 -4.99
N VAL A 74 -0.10 1.39 -5.34
CA VAL A 74 1.08 1.59 -4.50
C VAL A 74 2.07 2.48 -5.23
N ALA A 75 2.62 3.48 -4.54
CA ALA A 75 3.62 4.37 -5.11
C ALA A 75 4.71 4.72 -4.09
N PHE A 76 5.87 5.10 -4.62
CA PHE A 76 6.89 5.83 -3.88
C PHE A 76 6.93 7.27 -4.34
N GLU A 77 6.96 8.19 -3.39
CA GLU A 77 7.12 9.63 -3.61
C GLU A 77 8.36 10.12 -2.88
N ASN A 78 8.94 11.23 -3.32
CA ASN A 78 9.94 11.94 -2.53
C ASN A 78 9.27 12.84 -1.47
N GLU A 79 10.07 13.43 -0.59
CA GLU A 79 9.61 14.33 0.47
C GLU A 79 8.86 15.59 -0.02
N ARG A 80 8.93 15.89 -1.32
CA ARG A 80 8.24 17.02 -1.97
C ARG A 80 6.97 16.57 -2.71
N GLY A 81 6.57 15.31 -2.59
CA GLY A 81 5.41 14.72 -3.27
C GLY A 81 5.64 14.42 -4.76
N ALA A 82 6.89 14.44 -5.24
CA ALA A 82 7.17 14.03 -6.61
C ALA A 82 7.21 12.50 -6.69
N MET A 83 6.44 11.93 -7.63
CA MET A 83 6.35 10.50 -7.82
C MET A 83 7.67 9.91 -8.35
N LEU A 84 8.16 8.88 -7.66
CA LEU A 84 9.39 8.15 -7.97
C LEU A 84 9.08 6.86 -8.74
N ALA A 85 8.08 6.12 -8.29
CA ALA A 85 7.61 4.90 -8.91
C ALA A 85 6.15 4.62 -8.55
N GLU A 86 5.45 3.88 -9.41
CA GLU A 86 4.04 3.56 -9.25
C GLU A 86 3.74 2.14 -9.76
N TRP A 87 2.85 1.45 -9.05
CA TRP A 87 2.31 0.15 -9.42
C TRP A 87 0.79 0.14 -9.22
N PRO A 88 0.00 0.10 -10.30
CA PRO A 88 -1.43 -0.19 -10.21
C PRO A 88 -1.65 -1.68 -9.89
N MET A 89 -2.73 -1.98 -9.17
CA MET A 89 -3.16 -3.36 -8.87
C MET A 89 -4.04 -3.96 -9.97
#